data_AF-A0A959HA69-F1
#
_entry.id   AF-A0A959HA69-F1
#
_cell.length_a   1.000
_cell.length_b   1.000
_cell.length_c   1.000
_cell.angle_alpha   90.00
_cell.angle_beta   90.00
_cell.angle_gamma   90.00
#
_symmetry.space_group_name_H-M   'P 1'
#
loop_
_entity.id
_entity.type
_entity.pdbx_description
1 polymer ?
#
loop_
_entity_poly.entity_id
_entity_poly.type
_entity_poly.pdbx_seq_one_letter_code
_entity_poly.pdbx_strand_id
1 'polypeptide(L)'
;MKNKLLKVHPDDNVIVALRDFKAGERVNWNGTTIELLEDIPVKHKFSEGDLRTGDEILMYGVLVGKATKDIFKGSRISRENVTHSASSFKVGERQAGWQAPDISKFQGRTFNGYHRADGKVGTMNYWLVIPLVFCENRNIQVIQDAMLEQLGYASSRQFAVETGKLIQLYQSGAG
;
A
#
# COMPACT_ATOMS: atom_id res chain seq x y z
N MET A 1 -11.31 -21.20 -7.88
CA MET A 1 -10.67 -21.69 -6.63
C MET A 1 -9.79 -20.58 -6.08
N LYS A 2 -9.88 -20.23 -4.80
CA LYS A 2 -8.97 -19.22 -4.21
C LYS A 2 -7.62 -19.89 -3.99
N ASN A 3 -6.56 -19.36 -4.59
CA ASN A 3 -5.19 -19.83 -4.33
C ASN A 3 -4.90 -19.70 -2.84
N LYS A 4 -4.41 -20.78 -2.22
CA LYS A 4 -4.09 -20.85 -0.79
C LYS A 4 -2.62 -20.55 -0.49
N LEU A 5 -1.80 -20.55 -1.54
CA LEU A 5 -0.36 -20.35 -1.53
C LEU A 5 0.01 -19.30 -2.58
N LEU A 6 1.12 -18.58 -2.33
CA LEU A 6 1.69 -17.63 -3.27
C LEU A 6 3.22 -17.73 -3.25
N LYS A 7 3.81 -17.88 -4.43
CA LYS A 7 5.23 -17.67 -4.69
C LYS A 7 5.35 -16.48 -5.62
N VAL A 8 6.12 -15.47 -5.23
CA VAL A 8 6.09 -14.18 -5.93
C VAL A 8 7.00 -14.21 -7.15
N HIS A 9 8.17 -14.83 -7.01
CA HIS A 9 9.12 -15.04 -8.09
C HIS A 9 9.43 -16.53 -8.27
N PRO A 10 9.66 -17.03 -9.50
CA PRO A 10 10.03 -18.43 -9.74
C PRO A 10 11.22 -18.91 -8.92
N ASP A 11 12.19 -18.02 -8.70
CA ASP A 11 13.44 -18.30 -7.97
C ASP A 11 13.32 -18.20 -6.44
N ASP A 12 12.16 -17.80 -5.90
CA ASP A 12 11.97 -17.81 -4.45
C ASP A 12 12.18 -19.23 -3.90
N ASN A 13 12.64 -19.39 -2.67
CA ASN A 13 12.70 -20.71 -2.00
C ASN A 13 11.81 -20.77 -0.76
N VAL A 14 10.89 -19.80 -0.65
CA VAL A 14 9.89 -19.68 0.39
C VAL A 14 8.52 -19.45 -0.24
N ILE A 15 7.48 -19.95 0.41
CA ILE A 15 6.10 -19.84 -0.06
C ILE A 15 5.28 -19.07 0.98
N VAL A 16 4.45 -18.13 0.52
CA VAL A 16 3.55 -17.35 1.37
C VAL A 16 2.21 -18.06 1.54
N ALA A 17 1.75 -18.17 2.78
CA ALA A 17 0.44 -18.70 3.13
C ALA A 17 -0.66 -17.63 2.92
N LEU A 18 -1.70 -17.95 2.13
CA LEU A 18 -2.86 -17.06 1.89
C LEU A 18 -4.06 -17.40 2.79
N ARG A 19 -3.87 -18.33 3.73
CA ARG A 19 -4.76 -18.65 4.85
C ARG A 19 -3.93 -19.23 6.00
N ASP A 20 -4.55 -19.46 7.14
CA ASP A 20 -3.94 -20.25 8.21
C ASP A 20 -3.87 -21.73 7.81
N PHE A 21 -2.76 -22.37 8.14
CA PHE A 21 -2.55 -23.82 8.03
C PHE A 21 -2.11 -24.38 9.38
N LYS A 22 -2.48 -25.64 9.62
CA LYS A 22 -2.08 -26.42 10.78
C LYS A 22 -0.91 -27.33 10.48
N ALA A 23 -0.12 -27.62 11.52
CA ALA A 23 0.92 -28.64 11.45
C ALA A 23 0.34 -29.99 10.97
N GLY A 24 1.09 -30.71 10.15
CA GLY A 24 0.69 -31.94 9.47
C GLY A 24 -0.16 -31.74 8.21
N GLU A 25 -0.65 -30.53 7.93
CA GLU A 25 -1.35 -30.28 6.67
C GLU A 25 -0.40 -30.45 5.48
N ARG A 26 -0.90 -31.11 4.42
CA ARG A 26 -0.18 -31.26 3.16
C ARG A 26 -0.68 -30.25 2.13
N VAL A 27 0.25 -29.51 1.56
CA VAL A 27 -0.01 -28.55 0.49
C VAL A 27 0.66 -28.99 -0.79
N ASN A 28 0.00 -28.77 -1.92
CA ASN A 28 0.55 -29.09 -3.24
C ASN A 28 1.02 -27.80 -3.91
N TRP A 29 2.29 -27.78 -4.31
CA TRP A 29 2.92 -26.69 -5.02
C TRP A 29 3.70 -27.24 -6.21
N ASN A 30 3.34 -26.83 -7.44
CA ASN A 30 3.97 -27.30 -8.68
C ASN A 30 4.12 -28.83 -8.79
N GLY A 31 3.11 -29.58 -8.36
CA GLY A 31 3.14 -31.06 -8.37
C GLY A 31 3.93 -31.69 -7.22
N THR A 32 4.58 -30.89 -6.38
CA THR A 32 5.28 -31.36 -5.18
C THR A 32 4.37 -31.23 -3.97
N THR A 33 4.24 -32.31 -3.20
CA THR A 33 3.58 -32.26 -1.89
C THR A 33 4.56 -31.87 -0.81
N ILE A 34 4.19 -30.85 -0.04
CA ILE A 34 4.92 -30.34 1.11
C ILE A 34 4.04 -30.57 2.34
N GLU A 35 4.57 -31.28 3.33
CA GLU A 35 3.94 -31.42 4.64
C GLU A 35 4.41 -30.27 5.53
N LEU A 36 3.50 -29.54 6.15
CA LEU A 36 3.82 -28.41 7.02
C LEU A 36 4.17 -28.94 8.41
N LEU A 37 5.35 -28.58 8.91
CA LEU A 37 5.84 -29.10 10.19
C LEU A 37 5.36 -28.29 11.40
N GLU A 38 4.79 -27.12 11.15
CA GLU A 38 4.32 -26.17 12.14
C GLU A 38 3.00 -25.53 11.68
N ASP A 39 2.28 -24.91 12.60
CA ASP A 39 1.20 -24.00 12.24
C ASP A 39 1.78 -22.81 11.45
N ILE A 40 1.22 -22.55 10.26
CA ILE A 40 1.61 -21.42 9.41
C ILE A 40 0.46 -20.43 9.35
N PRO A 41 0.54 -19.30 10.09
CA PRO A 41 -0.50 -18.29 10.02
C PRO A 41 -0.54 -17.63 8.64
N VAL A 42 -1.68 -17.05 8.29
CA VAL A 42 -1.84 -16.24 7.08
C VAL A 42 -0.75 -15.17 6.98
N LYS A 43 -0.28 -14.90 5.76
CA LYS A 43 0.82 -13.98 5.41
C LYS A 43 2.21 -14.39 5.92
N HIS A 44 2.34 -15.48 6.68
CA HIS A 44 3.63 -16.04 7.02
C HIS A 44 4.17 -16.89 5.87
N LYS A 45 5.45 -17.25 5.98
CA LYS A 45 6.20 -18.00 4.99
C LYS A 45 6.60 -19.35 5.53
N PHE A 46 6.76 -20.33 4.65
CA PHE A 46 7.39 -21.61 4.97
C PHE A 46 8.39 -21.99 3.87
N SER A 47 9.34 -22.84 4.19
CA SER A 47 10.39 -23.25 3.25
C SER A 47 9.86 -24.20 2.18
N GLU A 48 10.20 -23.97 0.91
CA GLU A 48 9.84 -24.85 -0.21
C GLU A 48 10.70 -26.13 -0.24
N GLY A 49 11.91 -26.07 0.33
CA GLY A 49 12.85 -27.17 0.45
C GLY A 49 13.61 -27.15 1.79
N ASP A 50 14.52 -28.09 1.98
CA ASP A 50 15.42 -28.05 3.15
C ASP A 50 16.47 -26.94 2.95
N LEU A 51 16.71 -26.15 4.00
CA LEU A 51 17.74 -25.12 4.07
C LEU A 51 18.66 -25.43 5.25
N ARG A 52 19.95 -25.54 5.01
CA ARG A 52 20.96 -25.68 6.06
C ARG A 52 21.33 -24.32 6.62
N THR A 53 21.93 -24.34 7.81
CA THR A 53 22.52 -23.15 8.42
C THR A 53 23.46 -22.43 7.42
N GLY A 54 23.22 -21.14 7.19
CA GLY A 54 23.97 -20.31 6.25
C GLY A 54 23.38 -20.25 4.83
N ASP A 55 22.44 -21.12 4.49
CA ASP A 55 21.80 -21.13 3.17
C ASP A 55 21.01 -19.85 2.93
N GLU A 56 20.96 -19.44 1.66
CA GLU A 56 20.31 -18.23 1.19
C GLU A 56 18.79 -18.38 1.18
N ILE A 57 18.10 -17.32 1.59
CA ILE A 57 16.64 -17.23 1.54
C ILE A 57 16.29 -16.16 0.52
N LEU A 58 15.60 -16.60 -0.53
CA LEU A 58 15.25 -15.79 -1.69
C LEU A 58 13.76 -15.44 -1.65
N MET A 59 13.45 -14.16 -1.75
CA MET A 59 12.08 -13.66 -1.88
C MET A 59 12.06 -12.50 -2.88
N TYR A 60 11.05 -12.45 -3.75
CA TYR A 60 11.00 -11.52 -4.88
C TYR A 60 12.16 -11.71 -5.88
N GLY A 61 12.74 -12.91 -5.93
CA GLY A 61 13.90 -13.22 -6.78
C GLY A 61 15.22 -12.62 -6.27
N VAL A 62 15.27 -12.13 -5.03
CA VAL A 62 16.47 -11.52 -4.43
C VAL A 62 16.78 -12.11 -3.07
N LEU A 63 18.05 -12.04 -2.66
CA LEU A 63 18.50 -12.44 -1.33
C LEU A 63 17.92 -11.48 -0.28
N VAL A 64 17.16 -12.04 0.67
CA VAL A 64 16.57 -11.27 1.79
C VAL A 64 17.11 -11.69 3.16
N GLY A 65 17.70 -12.89 3.25
CA GLY A 65 18.16 -13.45 4.50
C GLY A 65 18.99 -14.72 4.32
N LYS A 66 19.55 -15.19 5.43
CA LYS A 66 20.19 -16.51 5.52
C LYS A 66 19.64 -17.27 6.71
N ALA A 67 19.56 -18.59 6.57
CA ALA A 67 19.14 -19.47 7.66
C ALA A 67 20.17 -19.42 8.80
N THR A 68 19.73 -19.27 10.05
CA THR A 68 20.58 -19.28 11.26
C THR A 68 20.66 -20.65 11.93
N LYS A 69 19.79 -21.56 11.51
CA LYS A 69 19.72 -22.97 11.88
C LYS A 69 19.14 -23.75 10.71
N ASP A 70 19.21 -25.07 10.76
CA ASP A 70 18.58 -25.90 9.72
C ASP A 70 17.05 -25.71 9.74
N ILE A 71 16.46 -25.49 8.56
CA ILE A 71 15.04 -25.28 8.31
C ILE A 71 14.59 -26.37 7.33
N PHE A 72 13.83 -27.34 7.81
CA PHE A 72 13.31 -28.39 6.96
C PHE A 72 12.19 -27.89 6.05
N LYS A 73 11.97 -28.58 4.95
CA LYS A 73 10.87 -28.34 4.03
C LYS A 73 9.54 -28.27 4.79
N GLY A 74 8.76 -27.22 4.54
CA GLY A 74 7.48 -27.00 5.22
C GLY A 74 7.57 -26.38 6.62
N SER A 75 8.76 -26.14 7.16
CA SER A 75 8.94 -25.36 8.39
C SER A 75 8.67 -23.87 8.18
N ARG A 76 8.21 -23.20 9.23
CA ARG A 76 7.87 -21.78 9.19
C ARG A 76 9.13 -20.93 9.14
N ILE A 77 9.16 -19.93 8.26
CA ILE A 77 10.20 -18.90 8.25
C ILE A 77 9.83 -17.82 9.26
N SER A 78 10.73 -17.56 10.21
CA SER A 78 10.53 -16.61 11.32
C SER A 78 11.83 -15.85 11.62
N ARG A 79 11.77 -14.91 12.58
CA ARG A 79 12.97 -14.18 13.03
C ARG A 79 13.93 -15.05 13.85
N GLU A 80 13.49 -16.22 14.29
CA GLU A 80 14.28 -17.14 15.11
C GLU A 80 15.18 -18.06 14.28
N ASN A 81 14.85 -18.25 12.99
CA ASN A 81 15.60 -19.11 12.08
C ASN A 81 16.21 -18.37 10.88
N VAL A 82 16.01 -17.06 10.79
CA VAL A 82 16.56 -16.23 9.72
C VAL A 82 17.19 -14.96 10.26
N THR A 83 18.35 -14.63 9.72
CA THR A 83 18.96 -13.30 9.86
C THR A 83 18.92 -12.58 8.52
N HIS A 84 18.88 -11.25 8.57
CA HIS A 84 18.89 -10.44 7.36
C HIS A 84 20.23 -10.59 6.62
N SER A 85 20.15 -10.70 5.29
CA SER A 85 21.30 -10.73 4.40
C SER A 85 20.86 -10.13 3.07
N ALA A 86 21.73 -9.36 2.45
CA ALA A 86 21.51 -8.77 1.15
C ALA A 86 22.74 -9.04 0.29
N SER A 87 22.53 -9.22 -1.00
CA SER A 87 23.63 -9.38 -1.95
C SER A 87 24.54 -8.15 -1.87
N SER A 88 25.85 -8.37 -2.03
CA SER A 88 26.80 -7.27 -2.14
C SER A 88 26.38 -6.32 -3.25
N PHE A 89 26.45 -5.02 -2.98
CA PHE A 89 26.17 -4.01 -3.98
C PHE A 89 27.18 -4.14 -5.12
N LYS A 90 26.71 -4.55 -6.28
CA LYS A 90 27.47 -4.52 -7.52
C LYS A 90 26.92 -3.38 -8.36
N VAL A 91 27.78 -2.44 -8.74
CA VAL A 91 27.47 -1.50 -9.81
C VAL A 91 27.48 -2.32 -11.11
N GLY A 92 26.34 -2.93 -11.42
CA GLY A 92 26.14 -3.54 -12.73
C GLY A 92 26.10 -2.44 -13.79
N GLU A 93 26.56 -2.73 -14.99
CA GLU A 93 26.20 -1.92 -16.15
C GLU A 93 24.67 -1.81 -16.17
N ARG A 94 24.16 -0.58 -16.27
CA ARG A 94 22.72 -0.31 -16.29
C ARG A 94 22.11 -1.20 -17.37
N GLN A 95 21.32 -2.20 -16.96
CA GLN A 95 20.58 -3.01 -17.92
C GLN A 95 19.59 -2.09 -18.63
N ALA A 96 19.97 -1.61 -19.81
CA ALA A 96 19.17 -0.73 -20.65
C ALA A 96 17.99 -1.48 -21.31
N GLY A 97 17.93 -2.80 -21.15
CA GLY A 97 16.89 -3.68 -21.69
C GLY A 97 15.56 -3.61 -20.94
N TRP A 98 15.10 -2.41 -20.55
CA TRP A 98 13.72 -2.28 -20.12
C TRP A 98 12.82 -2.45 -21.35
N GLN A 99 12.09 -3.56 -21.40
CA GLN A 99 11.04 -3.75 -22.40
C GLN A 99 9.75 -3.15 -21.86
N ALA A 100 9.24 -2.13 -22.53
CA ALA A 100 7.95 -1.56 -22.19
C ALA A 100 6.86 -2.65 -22.22
N PRO A 101 5.96 -2.69 -21.22
CA PRO A 101 4.83 -3.60 -21.28
C PRO A 101 3.94 -3.26 -22.48
N ASP A 102 3.30 -4.27 -23.05
CA ASP A 102 2.32 -4.05 -24.12
C ASP A 102 1.11 -3.27 -23.59
N ILE A 103 0.96 -2.04 -24.08
CA ILE A 103 -0.15 -1.14 -23.75
C ILE A 103 -1.24 -1.11 -24.84
N SER A 104 -1.18 -2.00 -25.83
CA SER A 104 -2.14 -2.06 -26.94
C SER A 104 -3.60 -2.08 -26.47
N LYS A 105 -3.89 -2.78 -25.37
CA LYS A 105 -5.24 -2.86 -24.74
C LYS A 105 -5.80 -1.52 -24.26
N PHE A 106 -4.94 -0.52 -24.10
CA PHE A 106 -5.30 0.82 -23.65
C PHE A 106 -5.25 1.86 -24.78
N GLN A 107 -4.84 1.45 -25.99
CA GLN A 107 -4.79 2.34 -27.14
C GLN A 107 -6.20 2.88 -27.46
N GLY A 108 -6.29 4.19 -27.68
CA GLY A 108 -7.56 4.87 -27.98
C GLY A 108 -8.48 5.07 -26.77
N ARG A 109 -8.09 4.67 -25.56
CA ARG A 109 -8.86 5.02 -24.36
C ARG A 109 -8.70 6.51 -24.06
N THR A 110 -9.84 7.16 -23.85
CA THR A 110 -9.92 8.58 -23.51
C THR A 110 -10.61 8.76 -22.17
N PHE A 111 -10.49 9.96 -21.60
CA PHE A 111 -11.27 10.38 -20.44
C PHE A 111 -11.68 11.84 -20.63
N ASN A 112 -12.76 12.25 -19.99
CA ASN A 112 -13.19 13.65 -20.00
C ASN A 112 -12.28 14.45 -19.05
N GLY A 113 -11.37 15.24 -19.62
CA GLY A 113 -10.43 16.05 -18.86
C GLY A 113 -10.57 17.55 -19.17
N TYR A 114 -9.93 18.37 -18.34
CA TYR A 114 -9.91 19.81 -18.49
C TYR A 114 -8.69 20.24 -19.31
N HIS A 115 -8.92 20.63 -20.57
CA HIS A 115 -7.87 21.08 -21.48
C HIS A 115 -7.29 22.43 -21.08
N ARG A 116 -5.97 22.57 -21.18
CA ARG A 116 -5.25 23.82 -20.92
C ARG A 116 -4.57 24.34 -22.18
N ALA A 117 -4.29 25.64 -22.20
CA ALA A 117 -3.65 26.33 -23.32
C ALA A 117 -2.25 25.77 -23.66
N ASP A 118 -1.57 25.14 -22.69
CA ASP A 118 -0.26 24.49 -22.88
C ASP A 118 -0.35 23.05 -23.42
N GLY A 119 -1.55 22.58 -23.76
CA GLY A 119 -1.80 21.23 -24.28
C GLY A 119 -1.91 20.14 -23.21
N LYS A 120 -1.69 20.45 -21.93
CA LYS A 120 -1.91 19.49 -20.84
C LYS A 120 -3.40 19.32 -20.56
N VAL A 121 -3.75 18.16 -20.00
CA VAL A 121 -5.13 17.82 -19.62
C VAL A 121 -5.18 17.50 -18.13
N GLY A 122 -5.97 18.26 -17.38
CA GLY A 122 -6.19 18.05 -15.94
C GLY A 122 -7.30 17.03 -15.67
N THR A 123 -7.16 16.25 -14.61
CA THR A 123 -8.22 15.35 -14.12
C THR A 123 -9.23 16.04 -13.21
N MET A 124 -8.92 17.26 -12.76
CA MET A 124 -9.72 18.07 -11.85
C MET A 124 -9.57 19.56 -12.21
N ASN A 125 -10.59 20.36 -11.93
CA ASN A 125 -10.60 21.80 -12.19
C ASN A 125 -10.70 22.58 -10.88
N TYR A 126 -9.55 23.03 -10.38
CA TYR A 126 -9.44 23.76 -9.12
C TYR A 126 -9.25 25.25 -9.34
N TRP A 127 -9.89 26.05 -8.49
CA TRP A 127 -9.60 27.46 -8.33
C TRP A 127 -8.74 27.60 -7.08
N LEU A 128 -7.50 28.05 -7.25
CA LEU A 128 -6.56 28.28 -6.15
C LEU A 128 -6.47 29.78 -5.90
N VAL A 129 -6.82 30.20 -4.69
CA VAL A 129 -6.65 31.58 -4.23
C VAL A 129 -5.54 31.58 -3.19
N ILE A 130 -4.41 32.20 -3.52
CA ILE A 130 -3.20 32.19 -2.66
C ILE A 130 -2.92 33.64 -2.24
N PRO A 131 -3.00 33.97 -0.94
CA PRO A 131 -2.64 35.30 -0.47
C PRO A 131 -1.13 35.50 -0.55
N LEU A 132 -0.69 36.69 -0.98
CA LEU A 132 0.74 37.04 -0.98
C LEU A 132 1.24 37.46 0.42
N VAL A 133 0.33 37.82 1.33
CA VAL A 133 0.64 38.20 2.72
C VAL A 133 -0.41 37.64 3.68
N PHE A 134 0.01 37.33 4.91
CA PHE A 134 -0.87 36.69 5.90
C PHE A 134 -2.10 37.53 6.30
N CYS A 135 -2.02 38.85 6.21
CA CYS A 135 -3.12 39.75 6.56
C CYS A 135 -4.39 39.52 5.71
N GLU A 136 -4.25 38.95 4.50
CA GLU A 136 -5.36 38.73 3.56
C GLU A 136 -6.13 37.43 3.80
N ASN A 137 -5.69 36.57 4.73
CA ASN A 137 -6.33 35.27 4.99
C ASN A 137 -7.83 35.43 5.32
N ARG A 138 -8.19 36.47 6.09
CA ARG A 138 -9.59 36.73 6.46
C ARG A 138 -10.43 37.14 5.25
N ASN A 139 -9.88 37.93 4.34
CA ASN A 139 -10.57 38.35 3.12
C ASN A 139 -10.79 37.14 2.19
N ILE A 140 -9.81 36.24 2.09
CA ILE A 140 -9.96 35.00 1.31
C ILE A 140 -11.05 34.10 1.88
N GLN A 141 -11.17 33.97 3.20
CA GLN A 141 -12.26 33.20 3.82
C GLN A 141 -13.63 33.76 3.43
N VAL A 142 -13.80 35.09 3.46
CA VAL A 142 -15.06 35.73 3.04
C VAL A 142 -15.38 35.45 1.57
N ILE A 143 -14.37 35.54 0.68
CA ILE A 143 -14.54 35.22 -0.75
C ILE A 143 -14.90 33.75 -0.92
N GLN A 144 -14.20 32.85 -0.23
CA GLN A 144 -14.47 31.41 -0.27
C GLN A 144 -15.90 31.10 0.17
N ASP A 145 -16.36 31.65 1.30
CA ASP A 145 -17.71 31.44 1.82
C ASP A 145 -18.77 31.93 0.82
N ALA A 146 -18.60 33.14 0.28
CA ALA A 146 -19.52 33.69 -0.71
C ALA A 146 -19.60 32.84 -1.99
N MET A 147 -18.45 32.32 -2.45
CA MET A 147 -18.41 31.43 -3.62
C MET A 147 -19.05 30.08 -3.32
N LEU A 148 -18.74 29.46 -2.18
CA LEU A 148 -19.32 28.16 -1.80
C LEU A 148 -20.83 28.25 -1.60
N GLU A 149 -21.34 29.34 -1.03
CA GLU A 149 -22.78 29.57 -0.88
C GLU A 149 -23.49 29.66 -2.23
N GLN A 150 -23.02 30.51 -3.14
CA GLN A 150 -23.64 30.68 -4.46
C GLN A 150 -23.54 29.44 -5.34
N LEU A 151 -22.46 28.67 -5.20
CA LEU A 151 -22.27 27.42 -5.94
C LEU A 151 -22.98 26.21 -5.29
N GLY A 152 -23.63 26.38 -4.14
CA GLY A 152 -24.34 25.31 -3.43
C GLY A 152 -23.43 24.30 -2.72
N TYR A 153 -22.16 24.65 -2.49
CA TYR A 153 -21.16 23.82 -1.80
C TYR A 153 -20.94 24.22 -0.33
N ALA A 154 -21.74 25.14 0.21
CA ALA A 154 -21.64 25.55 1.61
C ALA A 154 -21.97 24.36 2.54
N SER A 155 -20.95 23.82 3.22
CA SER A 155 -21.17 22.86 4.31
C SER A 155 -21.68 23.58 5.56
N SER A 156 -22.65 23.00 6.27
CA SER A 156 -23.17 23.51 7.54
C SER A 156 -22.01 23.93 8.47
N ARG A 157 -22.00 25.21 8.88
CA ARG A 157 -20.93 25.84 9.67
C ARG A 157 -20.50 24.95 10.83
N GLN A 158 -19.30 24.36 10.76
CA GLN A 158 -18.72 23.50 11.81
C GLN A 158 -18.49 24.23 13.15
N PHE A 159 -18.69 25.55 13.19
CA PHE A 159 -18.61 26.39 14.39
C PHE A 159 -19.75 27.40 14.49
N ALA A 160 -20.97 26.99 14.11
CA ALA A 160 -22.14 27.74 14.57
C ALA A 160 -22.29 27.50 16.09
N VAL A 161 -21.67 28.36 16.89
CA VAL A 161 -22.09 28.51 18.28
C VAL A 161 -23.59 28.82 18.21
N GLU A 162 -24.42 28.01 18.89
CA GLU A 162 -25.85 28.30 19.02
C GLU A 162 -26.03 29.53 19.92
N THR A 163 -25.76 30.72 19.36
CA THR A 163 -25.82 31.99 20.06
C THR A 163 -27.20 32.21 20.68
N GLY A 164 -28.26 31.71 20.04
CA GLY A 164 -29.61 31.70 20.59
C GLY A 164 -29.69 30.97 21.94
N LYS A 165 -29.04 29.81 22.06
CA LYS A 165 -29.02 29.02 23.30
C LYS A 165 -28.20 29.69 24.40
N LEU A 166 -27.08 30.33 24.04
CA LEU A 166 -26.28 31.12 24.97
C LEU A 166 -27.03 32.35 25.49
N ILE A 167 -27.75 33.06 24.62
CA ILE A 167 -28.60 34.19 25.00
C ILE A 167 -29.70 33.71 25.96
N GLN A 168 -30.31 32.55 25.68
CA GLN A 168 -31.37 32.00 26.53
C GLN A 168 -30.85 31.62 27.92
N LEU A 169 -29.67 30.99 28.01
CA LEU A 169 -29.01 30.65 29.28
C LEU A 169 -28.67 31.90 30.11
N TYR A 170 -28.16 32.94 29.47
CA TYR A 170 -27.90 34.22 30.12
C TYR A 170 -29.19 34.87 30.64
N GLN A 171 -30.25 34.91 29.83
CA GLN A 171 -31.55 35.48 30.22
C GLN A 171 -32.25 34.67 31.33
N SER A 172 -32.03 33.35 31.37
CA SER A 172 -32.58 32.49 32.42
C SER A 172 -31.79 32.52 33.74
N GLY A 173 -30.73 33.34 33.83
CA GLY A 173 -29.86 33.42 35.02
C GLY A 173 -28.99 32.18 35.24
N ALA A 174 -28.82 31.33 34.23
CA ALA A 174 -27.95 30.17 34.28
C ALA A 174 -26.56 30.56 33.76
N GLY A 175 -25.83 31.31 34.59
CA GLY A 175 -24.41 31.64 34.42
C GLY A 175 -23.59 31.06 35.55
#